data_AF-A0A7X8F0J2-F1
#
_entry.id   AF-A0A7X8F0J2-F1
#
_cell.length_a   1.000
_cell.length_b   1.000
_cell.length_c   1.000
_cell.angle_alpha   90.00
_cell.angle_beta   90.00
_cell.angle_gamma   90.00
#
_symmetry.space_group_name_H-M   'P 1'
#
loop_
_entity.id
_entity.type
_entity.pdbx_description
1 polymer ?
#
loop_
_entity_poly.entity_id
_entity_poly.type
_entity_poly.pdbx_seq_one_letter_code
_entity_poly.pdbx_strand_id
1 'polypeptide(L)' 'MPRGGKREGAGRPAGTSKGRTVEYKTISISALPEEIEDIKTAAAKASKTVSRFLVELTLNK' A
#
# COMPACT_ATOMS: atom_id res chain seq x y z
N MET A 1 2.25 28.78 -38.25
CA MET A 1 2.25 27.76 -37.18
C MET A 1 3.06 26.57 -37.66
N PRO A 2 4.15 26.15 -36.98
CA PRO A 2 4.89 24.97 -37.42
C PRO A 2 4.09 23.72 -37.09
N ARG A 3 3.84 22.86 -38.09
CA ARG A 3 3.20 21.55 -37.93
C ARG A 3 4.22 20.61 -37.30
N GLY A 4 3.93 20.10 -36.11
CA GLY A 4 4.81 19.15 -35.42
C GLY A 4 5.11 17.92 -36.29
N GLY A 5 6.39 17.60 -36.46
CA GLY A 5 6.85 16.46 -37.24
C GLY A 5 6.38 15.13 -36.62
N LYS A 6 5.79 14.26 -37.44
CA LYS A 6 5.46 12.88 -37.06
C LYS A 6 6.76 12.19 -36.64
N ARG A 7 6.90 11.85 -35.36
CA ARG A 7 8.04 11.06 -34.89
C ARG A 7 7.84 9.63 -35.38
N GLU A 8 8.52 9.27 -36.47
CA GLU A 8 8.68 7.87 -36.88
C GLU A 8 9.65 7.20 -35.91
N GLY A 9 9.09 6.72 -34.82
CA GLY A 9 9.72 5.78 -33.92
C GLY A 9 8.59 5.00 -33.29
N ALA A 10 8.61 3.68 -33.42
CA ALA A 10 7.68 2.81 -32.74
C ALA A 10 7.80 3.06 -31.23
N GLY A 11 6.96 3.96 -30.71
CA GLY A 11 6.79 4.15 -29.29
C GLY A 11 6.43 2.81 -28.67
N ARG A 12 6.88 2.60 -27.43
CA ARG A 12 6.59 1.39 -26.66
C ARG A 12 5.09 1.07 -26.78
N PRO A 13 4.71 -0.12 -27.30
CA PRO A 13 3.30 -0.44 -27.50
C PRO A 13 2.56 -0.33 -26.18
N ALA A 14 1.42 0.38 -26.22
CA ALA A 14 0.51 0.52 -25.11
C ALA A 14 0.11 -0.88 -24.61
N GLY A 15 0.28 -1.15 -23.32
CA GLY A 15 -0.01 -2.47 -22.72
C GLY A 15 1.20 -3.32 -22.33
N THR A 16 2.44 -2.86 -22.56
CA THR A 16 3.67 -3.56 -22.10
C THR A 16 4.02 -3.36 -20.62
N SER A 17 3.07 -2.87 -19.82
CA SER A 17 3.15 -2.92 -18.36
C SER A 17 2.41 -4.17 -17.89
N LYS A 18 3.05 -5.35 -17.98
CA LYS A 18 2.71 -6.50 -17.13
C LYS A 18 3.16 -6.22 -15.68
N GLY A 19 2.79 -5.05 -15.16
CA GLY A 19 2.95 -4.74 -13.76
C GLY A 19 1.99 -5.65 -13.03
N ARG A 20 2.51 -6.56 -12.21
CA ARG A 20 1.71 -7.38 -11.31
C ARG A 20 0.89 -6.40 -10.47
N THR A 21 -0.40 -6.28 -10.75
CA THR A 21 -1.30 -5.39 -10.01
C THR A 21 -1.30 -5.90 -8.58
N VAL A 22 -0.62 -5.19 -7.69
CA VAL A 22 -0.66 -5.50 -6.27
C VAL A 22 -2.03 -5.02 -5.80
N GLU A 23 -2.93 -5.96 -5.55
CA GLU A 23 -4.22 -5.66 -4.95
C GLU A 23 -3.99 -5.30 -3.48
N TYR A 24 -4.02 -3.99 -3.19
CA TYR A 24 -4.03 -3.51 -1.82
C TYR A 24 -5.47 -3.55 -1.30
N LYS A 25 -5.70 -4.35 -0.25
CA LYS A 25 -6.98 -4.38 0.48
C LYS A 25 -6.80 -3.67 1.81
N THR A 26 -7.72 -2.76 2.10
CA THR A 26 -7.71 -1.97 3.34
C THR A 26 -8.73 -2.56 4.31
N ILE A 27 -8.34 -2.69 5.57
CA ILE A 27 -9.23 -3.04 6.68
C ILE A 27 -9.28 -1.83 7.61
N SER A 28 -10.48 -1.30 7.84
CA SER A 28 -10.74 -0.22 8.79
C SER A 28 -11.32 -0.80 10.08
N ILE A 29 -10.72 -0.47 11.21
CA ILE A 29 -11.16 -0.89 12.55
C ILE A 29 -11.52 0.36 13.34
N SER A 30 -12.72 0.38 13.92
CA SER A 30 -13.14 1.41 14.87
C SER A 30 -12.87 0.91 16.28
N ALA A 31 -12.24 1.75 17.10
CA ALA A 31 -11.93 1.47 18.49
C ALA A 31 -12.08 2.76 19.29
N LEU A 32 -12.20 2.64 20.61
CA LEU A 32 -12.20 3.77 21.51
C LEU A 32 -10.83 4.50 21.49
N PRO A 33 -10.79 5.80 21.82
CA PRO A 33 -9.54 6.55 21.83
C PRO A 33 -8.47 5.90 22.73
N GLU A 34 -8.89 5.41 23.90
CA GLU A 34 -8.02 4.73 24.89
C GLU A 34 -7.41 3.46 24.30
N GLU A 35 -8.21 2.65 23.62
CA GLU A 35 -7.76 1.41 22.97
C GLU A 35 -6.75 1.69 21.84
N ILE A 36 -6.91 2.81 21.12
CA ILE A 36 -5.97 3.20 20.05
C ILE A 36 -4.59 3.55 20.64
N GLU A 37 -4.56 4.21 21.80
CA GLU A 37 -3.31 4.54 22.49
C GLU A 37 -2.63 3.27 23.02
N ASP A 38 -3.39 2.36 23.61
CA ASP A 38 -2.89 1.06 24.06
C ASP A 38 -2.32 0.22 22.91
N ILE A 39 -2.99 0.18 21.75
CA ILE A 39 -2.50 -0.51 20.56
C ILE A 39 -1.20 0.11 20.06
N LYS A 40 -1.08 1.44 20.05
CA LYS A 40 0.15 2.14 19.62
C LYS A 40 1.31 1.86 20.57
N THR A 41 1.07 1.90 21.88
CA THR A 41 2.13 1.61 22.87
C THR A 41 2.56 0.15 22.81
N ALA A 42 1.62 -0.78 22.64
CA ALA A 42 1.92 -2.21 22.46
C ALA A 42 2.74 -2.48 21.18
N ALA A 43 2.36 -1.85 20.05
CA ALA A 43 3.10 -1.95 18.81
C ALA A 43 4.53 -1.37 18.93
N ALA A 44 4.67 -0.23 19.62
CA ALA A 44 5.98 0.40 19.89
C ALA A 44 6.88 -0.50 20.76
N LYS A 45 6.33 -1.11 21.82
CA LYS A 45 7.06 -2.08 22.66
C LYS A 45 7.54 -3.28 21.85
N ALA A 46 6.73 -3.74 20.88
CA ALA A 46 7.08 -4.83 19.98
C ALA A 46 8.01 -4.40 18.82
N SER A 47 8.43 -3.13 18.75
CA SER A 47 9.22 -2.56 17.64
C SER A 47 8.60 -2.80 16.25
N LYS A 48 7.26 -2.79 16.18
CA LYS A 48 6.49 -3.07 14.97
C LYS A 48 5.58 -1.89 14.63
N THR A 49 5.22 -1.76 13.37
CA THR A 49 4.14 -0.85 12.97
C THR A 49 2.80 -1.41 13.43
N VAL A 50 1.83 -0.52 13.70
CA VAL A 50 0.49 -0.92 14.18
C VAL A 50 -0.16 -1.95 13.26
N SER A 51 -0.10 -1.74 11.95
CA SER A 51 -0.66 -2.67 10.96
C SER A 51 0.02 -4.04 11.03
N ARG A 52 1.35 -4.09 11.18
CA ARG A 52 2.10 -5.35 11.26
C ARG A 52 1.80 -6.08 12.56
N PHE A 53 1.73 -5.33 13.66
CA PHE A 53 1.40 -5.83 14.99
C PHE A 53 0.01 -6.49 15.01
N LEU A 54 -1.00 -5.84 14.44
CA LEU A 54 -2.36 -6.39 14.37
C LEU A 54 -2.45 -7.62 13.44
N VAL A 55 -1.74 -7.60 12.31
CA VAL A 55 -1.70 -8.74 11.39
C VAL A 55 -1.04 -9.96 12.03
N GLU A 56 0.03 -9.78 12.79
CA GLU A 56 0.71 -10.89 13.46
C GLU A 56 -0.12 -11.46 14.61
N LEU A 57 -0.78 -10.61 15.40
CA LEU A 57 -1.70 -11.06 16.45
C LEU A 57 -2.88 -11.87 15.87
N THR A 58 -3.43 -11.44 14.74
CA THR A 58 -4.56 -12.14 14.11
C THR A 58 -4.15 -13.43 13.42
N LEU A 59 -2.91 -13.53 12.94
CA LEU A 59 -2.41 -14.71 12.22
C LEU A 59 -1.69 -15.73 13.12
N ASN A 60 -1.43 -15.42 14.41
CA ASN A 60 -0.78 -16.32 15.38
C ASN A 60 0.43 -17.10 14.79
N LYS A 61 1.29 -16.41 14.03
CA LYS A 61 2.53 -16.97 13.47
C LYS A 61 3.76 -16.38 14.13
#